data_AF-A0A409VJU9-F1
#
_entry.id   AF-A0A409VJU9-F1
#
_cell.length_a   1.000
_cell.length_b   1.000
_cell.length_c   1.000
_cell.angle_alpha   90.00
_cell.angle_beta   90.00
_cell.angle_gamma   90.00
#
_symmetry.space_group_name_H-M   'P 1'
#
loop_
_entity.id
_entity.type
_entity.pdbx_description
1 polymer ?
#
loop_
_entity_poly.entity_id
_entity_poly.type
_entity_poly.pdbx_seq_one_letter_code
_entity_poly.pdbx_strand_id
1 'polypeptide(L)'
;MSIYDHDAEDILSESLEFLGGQPVIDDSLIRYGPLVLSLPPKVQSALSVVSIPDVRSSTLYLAERIERGLLDVRGKTVIELGAGSALPSLLLSSRPEPPSLIVITDYPDEGIMGNLRKNVDRNAAVVSEGCSVKCEGYDWGKDPQRLLDMVNRHSPGYDIVLLSDLVHFFDSHDALISSVTMLLRKQKEARVYVGAGKYTRPEVCDNFLLKSQSAGLELEEIYDDADGKWLGSLQVGNLDNEALALRKSNCRFWIGMGISGLLPALKSIQVTKHLSEFRGKTVAVDAYVWLHKGVYSCAVELARGKDTHKYVDYAMHRIRLLRHHKIEPYVVFDGGPLPAKKGTEAERKQKREESLAKGKALLAQGKHSQARDCFVKCVDVTPQMAYQFIKALRAESVPYVVAPYEADAQLAYLERSGIADAILTEDSDLLVFGCQNVLFKLDTVAATVVSISRKDFGSVAASSSDANGISLIGWSDVQFRAMTILSGCDYLPSIPGIGLKTACQLLKKWKTAEQVIKIIAMEGKKAVPSGYLKQFRLAEKCFQHQRVYCPMAERLVHLTEIDSDWNEEFDAYVGRYVRFRSYGNPLC
;
A
#
# COMPACT_ATOMS: atom_id res chain seq x y z
N MET A 1 37.70 -3.01 10.39
CA MET A 1 38.49 -4.09 9.78
C MET A 1 37.77 -4.46 8.49
N SER A 2 38.44 -4.26 7.35
CA SER A 2 37.90 -4.38 6.00
C SER A 2 37.30 -5.77 5.75
N ILE A 3 36.07 -5.83 5.22
CA ILE A 3 35.48 -7.05 4.64
C ILE A 3 34.88 -6.65 3.28
N TYR A 4 35.78 -6.36 2.34
CA TYR A 4 35.55 -6.55 0.92
C TYR A 4 36.43 -7.74 0.50
N ASP A 5 35.96 -8.49 -0.50
CA ASP A 5 36.49 -9.75 -1.08
C ASP A 5 36.11 -11.06 -0.36
N HIS A 6 34.96 -11.62 -0.77
CA HIS A 6 34.97 -12.83 -1.61
C HIS A 6 33.60 -13.01 -2.29
N ASP A 7 33.61 -12.83 -3.61
CA ASP A 7 32.86 -13.51 -4.66
C ASP A 7 31.40 -13.93 -4.39
N ALA A 8 30.48 -13.00 -4.60
CA ALA A 8 29.09 -13.34 -4.94
C ALA A 8 28.96 -13.92 -6.37
N GLU A 9 30.01 -13.78 -7.20
CA GLU A 9 30.09 -14.34 -8.55
C GLU A 9 30.35 -15.87 -8.54
N ASP A 10 31.06 -16.40 -7.54
CA ASP A 10 31.41 -17.84 -7.46
C ASP A 10 30.31 -18.73 -6.88
N ILE A 11 29.35 -18.17 -6.13
CA ILE A 11 28.27 -18.98 -5.53
C ILE A 11 27.24 -19.44 -6.59
N LEU A 12 27.14 -18.71 -7.71
CA LEU A 12 26.16 -19.01 -8.77
C LEU A 12 26.68 -20.00 -9.82
N SER A 13 28.00 -20.08 -10.02
CA SER A 13 28.62 -21.14 -10.83
C SER A 13 28.60 -22.48 -10.11
N GLU A 14 28.82 -22.50 -8.79
CA GLU A 14 28.87 -23.74 -8.00
C GLU A 14 27.49 -24.31 -7.60
N SER A 15 26.40 -23.52 -7.69
CA SER A 15 25.06 -23.96 -7.26
C SER A 15 24.31 -24.83 -8.28
N LEU A 16 24.74 -24.87 -9.54
CA LEU A 16 24.17 -25.76 -10.57
C LEU A 16 24.73 -27.19 -10.47
N GLU A 17 26.00 -27.36 -10.09
CA GLU A 17 26.58 -28.69 -9.84
C GLU A 17 26.04 -29.32 -8.53
N PHE A 18 25.66 -28.48 -7.55
CA PHE A 18 25.18 -28.93 -6.24
C PHE A 18 23.75 -29.51 -6.25
N LEU A 19 22.95 -29.28 -7.31
CA LEU A 19 21.54 -29.69 -7.39
C LEU A 19 21.27 -30.86 -8.36
N GLY A 20 22.31 -31.52 -8.88
CA GLY A 20 22.16 -32.74 -9.70
C GLY A 20 21.55 -32.53 -11.09
N GLY A 21 21.51 -31.30 -11.60
CA GLY A 21 21.08 -30.99 -12.96
C GLY A 21 22.20 -31.15 -13.97
N GLN A 22 21.88 -31.61 -15.19
CA GLN A 22 22.82 -31.56 -16.32
C GLN A 22 22.99 -30.10 -16.78
N PRO A 23 24.21 -29.63 -17.10
CA PRO A 23 24.42 -28.30 -17.63
C PRO A 23 23.72 -28.18 -19.00
N VAL A 24 22.74 -27.28 -19.08
CA VAL A 24 22.10 -26.92 -20.35
C VAL A 24 22.96 -25.85 -21.00
N ILE A 25 23.64 -26.21 -22.08
CA ILE A 25 24.27 -25.23 -22.98
C ILE A 25 23.17 -24.79 -23.96
N ASP A 26 22.53 -23.65 -23.71
CA ASP A 26 21.58 -23.07 -24.66
C ASP A 26 22.33 -22.41 -25.83
N ASP A 27 21.76 -22.54 -27.04
CA ASP A 27 22.11 -21.68 -28.17
C ASP A 27 21.98 -20.21 -27.77
N SER A 28 22.68 -19.30 -28.47
CA SER A 28 22.70 -17.84 -28.20
C SER A 28 21.32 -17.11 -28.10
N LEU A 29 20.21 -17.83 -28.30
CA LEU A 29 18.84 -17.33 -28.30
C LEU A 29 17.94 -18.11 -27.33
N ILE A 30 17.24 -17.38 -26.47
CA ILE A 30 16.23 -17.85 -25.53
C ILE A 30 14.86 -17.89 -26.23
N ARG A 31 14.10 -18.98 -26.04
CA ARG A 31 12.72 -19.10 -26.54
C ARG A 31 11.71 -19.16 -25.40
N TYR A 32 10.64 -18.37 -25.47
CA TYR A 32 9.49 -18.43 -24.55
C TYR A 32 8.20 -18.31 -25.36
N GLY A 33 7.55 -19.45 -25.63
CA GLY A 33 6.43 -19.55 -26.54
C GLY A 33 6.80 -18.97 -27.93
N PRO A 34 6.07 -17.94 -28.41
CA PRO A 34 6.38 -17.32 -29.70
C PRO A 34 7.57 -16.36 -29.66
N LEU A 35 8.11 -16.04 -28.48
CA LEU A 35 9.18 -15.06 -28.31
C LEU A 35 10.55 -15.68 -28.54
N VAL A 36 11.44 -14.91 -29.20
CA VAL A 36 12.85 -15.24 -29.39
C VAL A 36 13.71 -14.07 -28.90
N LEU A 37 14.52 -14.29 -27.88
CA LEU A 37 15.26 -13.26 -27.15
C LEU A 37 16.75 -13.57 -27.12
N SER A 38 17.59 -12.55 -26.97
CA SER A 38 19.01 -12.67 -26.64
C SER A 38 19.31 -11.91 -25.36
N LEU A 39 20.34 -12.34 -24.63
CA LEU A 39 20.85 -11.61 -23.46
C LEU A 39 21.84 -10.51 -23.91
N PRO A 40 21.91 -9.38 -23.20
CA PRO A 40 22.91 -8.36 -23.49
C PRO A 40 24.33 -8.88 -23.21
N PRO A 41 25.35 -8.33 -23.90
CA PRO A 41 26.73 -8.74 -23.70
C PRO A 41 27.22 -8.44 -22.27
N LYS A 42 28.18 -9.23 -21.76
CA LYS A 42 28.83 -8.92 -20.48
C LYS A 42 29.56 -7.58 -20.57
N VAL A 43 29.20 -6.60 -19.76
CA VAL A 43 29.91 -5.31 -19.67
C VAL A 43 30.69 -5.29 -18.34
N GLN A 44 32.00 -5.01 -18.40
CA GLN A 44 32.93 -5.01 -17.24
C GLN A 44 32.75 -3.82 -16.27
N SER A 45 31.58 -3.16 -16.25
CA SER A 45 31.36 -2.07 -15.30
C SER A 45 30.80 -2.63 -13.98
N ALA A 46 31.28 -2.12 -12.83
CA ALA A 46 30.91 -2.58 -11.49
C ALA A 46 29.41 -2.45 -11.13
N LEU A 47 28.58 -1.95 -12.06
CA LEU A 47 27.13 -1.77 -11.92
C LEU A 47 26.30 -2.66 -12.87
N SER A 48 26.92 -3.39 -13.80
CA SER A 48 26.23 -4.12 -14.87
C SER A 48 26.38 -5.64 -14.72
N VAL A 49 25.62 -6.24 -13.81
CA VAL A 49 25.54 -7.72 -13.71
C VAL A 49 24.54 -8.26 -14.72
N VAL A 50 24.91 -8.25 -16.00
CA VAL A 50 24.28 -9.13 -16.99
C VAL A 50 25.30 -10.17 -17.40
N SER A 51 25.42 -11.22 -16.59
CA SER A 51 25.98 -12.46 -17.07
C SER A 51 25.62 -13.68 -16.23
N ILE A 52 24.54 -14.34 -16.60
CA ILE A 52 24.35 -15.79 -16.45
C ILE A 52 23.93 -16.26 -17.85
N PRO A 53 24.39 -17.42 -18.35
CA PRO A 53 23.98 -17.93 -19.67
C PRO A 53 22.45 -18.11 -19.83
N ASP A 54 21.67 -18.00 -18.75
CA ASP A 54 20.24 -18.24 -18.71
C ASP A 54 19.41 -17.01 -18.31
N VAL A 55 18.13 -17.01 -18.71
CA VAL A 55 17.11 -16.11 -18.15
C VAL A 55 17.04 -16.28 -16.63
N ARG A 56 17.01 -15.18 -15.87
CA ARG A 56 16.87 -15.19 -14.40
C ARG A 56 15.55 -15.84 -13.95
N SER A 57 15.58 -16.60 -12.85
CA SER A 57 14.41 -17.30 -12.32
C SER A 57 13.24 -16.36 -11.98
N SER A 58 13.51 -15.17 -11.44
CA SER A 58 12.48 -14.16 -11.15
C SER A 58 11.82 -13.60 -12.40
N THR A 59 12.56 -13.51 -13.52
CA THR A 59 12.02 -13.12 -14.82
C THR A 59 11.10 -14.20 -15.39
N LEU A 60 11.47 -15.48 -15.28
CA LEU A 60 10.59 -16.60 -15.64
C LEU A 60 9.34 -16.63 -14.76
N TYR A 61 9.49 -16.38 -13.46
CA TYR A 61 8.37 -16.35 -12.54
C TYR A 61 7.38 -15.22 -12.86
N LEU A 62 7.87 -14.01 -13.17
CA LEU A 62 7.01 -12.91 -13.62
C LEU A 62 6.35 -13.23 -14.98
N ALA A 63 7.09 -13.84 -15.92
CA ALA A 63 6.57 -14.26 -17.21
C ALA A 63 5.42 -15.27 -17.09
N GLU A 64 5.54 -16.28 -16.22
CA GLU A 64 4.45 -17.23 -15.93
C GLU A 64 3.19 -16.51 -15.42
N ARG A 65 3.35 -15.53 -14.51
CA ARG A 65 2.20 -14.75 -13.99
C ARG A 65 1.53 -13.91 -15.08
N ILE A 66 2.32 -13.34 -15.99
CA ILE A 66 1.81 -12.62 -17.17
C ILE A 66 1.05 -13.58 -18.09
N GLU A 67 1.62 -14.74 -18.38
CA GLU A 67 0.99 -15.76 -19.21
C GLU A 67 -0.37 -16.19 -18.65
N ARG A 68 -0.43 -16.39 -17.33
CA ARG A 68 -1.63 -16.77 -16.57
C ARG A 68 -2.66 -15.65 -16.44
N GLY A 69 -2.37 -14.43 -16.90
CA GLY A 69 -3.26 -13.28 -16.80
C GLY A 69 -3.46 -12.78 -15.36
N LEU A 70 -2.45 -12.95 -14.49
CA LEU A 70 -2.52 -12.50 -13.09
C LEU A 70 -2.23 -11.01 -12.92
N LEU A 71 -1.80 -10.33 -13.97
CA LEU A 71 -1.58 -8.88 -14.00
C LEU A 71 -2.71 -8.23 -14.78
N ASP A 72 -3.40 -7.27 -14.15
CA ASP A 72 -4.41 -6.45 -14.82
C ASP A 72 -3.72 -5.32 -15.62
N VAL A 73 -3.59 -5.54 -16.93
CA VAL A 73 -2.75 -4.70 -17.83
C VAL A 73 -3.51 -4.06 -18.99
N ARG A 74 -4.78 -4.42 -19.20
CA ARG A 74 -5.53 -4.05 -20.39
C ARG A 74 -5.60 -2.52 -20.56
N GLY A 75 -5.07 -2.03 -21.68
CA GLY A 75 -5.07 -0.59 -22.03
C GLY A 75 -4.19 0.30 -21.13
N LYS A 76 -3.47 -0.27 -20.17
CA LYS A 76 -2.60 0.46 -19.24
C LYS A 76 -1.26 0.82 -19.87
N THR A 77 -0.57 1.76 -19.24
CA THR A 77 0.82 2.13 -19.53
C THR A 77 1.77 1.37 -18.61
N VAL A 78 2.78 0.73 -19.19
CA VAL A 78 3.74 -0.14 -18.48
C VAL A 78 5.15 0.40 -18.71
N ILE A 79 5.98 0.39 -17.67
CA ILE A 79 7.43 0.56 -17.78
C ILE A 79 8.15 -0.59 -17.08
N GLU A 80 9.18 -1.12 -17.71
CA GLU A 80 10.10 -2.10 -17.10
C GLU A 80 11.45 -1.45 -16.85
N LEU A 81 11.94 -1.53 -15.61
CA LEU A 81 13.29 -1.09 -15.24
C LEU A 81 14.23 -2.28 -15.26
N GLY A 82 15.45 -2.09 -15.80
CA GLY A 82 16.49 -3.13 -15.85
C GLY A 82 16.04 -4.39 -16.59
N ALA A 83 15.49 -4.21 -17.79
CA ALA A 83 14.76 -5.26 -18.50
C ALA A 83 15.61 -6.47 -18.91
N GLY A 84 16.92 -6.32 -19.10
CA GLY A 84 17.83 -7.38 -19.54
C GLY A 84 17.46 -7.94 -20.92
N SER A 85 16.65 -9.01 -20.93
CA SER A 85 16.09 -9.58 -22.17
C SER A 85 14.75 -8.96 -22.60
N ALA A 86 14.08 -8.24 -21.70
CA ALA A 86 12.71 -7.73 -21.84
C ALA A 86 11.63 -8.81 -22.00
N LEU A 87 11.87 -10.02 -21.50
CA LEU A 87 10.89 -11.11 -21.55
C LEU A 87 9.51 -10.70 -20.98
N PRO A 88 9.40 -10.08 -19.78
CA PRO A 88 8.11 -9.69 -19.23
C PRO A 88 7.36 -8.69 -20.11
N SER A 89 8.02 -7.62 -20.55
CA SER A 89 7.43 -6.60 -21.42
C SER A 89 7.00 -7.13 -22.78
N LEU A 90 7.81 -7.96 -23.43
CA LEU A 90 7.49 -8.54 -24.74
C LEU A 90 6.41 -9.62 -24.64
N LEU A 91 6.32 -10.35 -23.53
CA LEU A 91 5.21 -11.28 -23.30
C LEU A 91 3.90 -10.53 -23.02
N LEU A 92 3.95 -9.38 -22.33
CA LEU A 92 2.78 -8.52 -22.15
C LEU A 92 2.26 -7.96 -23.48
N SER A 93 3.17 -7.58 -24.39
CA SER A 93 2.78 -7.01 -25.68
C SER A 93 2.10 -8.03 -26.60
N SER A 94 2.35 -9.33 -26.42
CA SER A 94 1.75 -10.41 -27.21
C SER A 94 0.42 -10.94 -26.64
N ARG A 95 -0.14 -10.31 -25.61
CA ARG A 95 -1.38 -10.76 -24.95
C ARG A 95 -2.62 -10.30 -25.74
N PRO A 96 -3.72 -11.09 -25.75
CA PRO A 96 -4.96 -10.70 -26.43
C PRO A 96 -5.56 -9.37 -25.94
N GLU A 97 -5.37 -9.05 -24.65
CA GLU A 97 -5.75 -7.77 -24.05
C GLU A 97 -4.48 -7.05 -23.57
N PRO A 98 -3.71 -6.43 -24.49
CA PRO A 98 -2.39 -5.92 -24.14
C PRO A 98 -2.48 -4.55 -23.43
N PRO A 99 -1.35 -4.08 -22.84
CA PRO A 99 -1.15 -2.68 -22.53
C PRO A 99 -1.32 -1.78 -23.76
N SER A 100 -1.65 -0.51 -23.56
CA SER A 100 -1.65 0.48 -24.65
C SER A 100 -0.23 0.95 -25.01
N LEU A 101 0.64 1.02 -24.01
CA LEU A 101 2.04 1.41 -24.15
C LEU A 101 2.90 0.59 -23.18
N ILE A 102 4.05 0.12 -23.68
CA ILE A 102 5.11 -0.51 -22.91
C ILE A 102 6.41 0.22 -23.22
N VAL A 103 7.09 0.70 -22.18
CA VAL A 103 8.42 1.30 -22.27
C VAL A 103 9.42 0.39 -21.57
N ILE A 104 10.36 -0.15 -22.34
CA ILE A 104 11.40 -1.06 -21.89
C ILE A 104 12.64 -0.21 -21.61
N THR A 105 13.15 -0.25 -20.38
CA THR A 105 14.33 0.52 -20.00
C THR A 105 15.42 -0.35 -19.39
N ASP A 106 16.65 0.08 -19.60
CA ASP A 106 17.84 -0.51 -18.99
C ASP A 106 18.96 0.53 -18.96
N TYR A 107 20.10 0.19 -18.38
CA TYR A 107 21.25 1.08 -18.27
C TYR A 107 21.64 1.61 -19.67
N PRO A 108 21.92 2.93 -19.82
CA PRO A 108 22.14 3.58 -21.11
C PRO A 108 23.53 3.26 -21.70
N ASP A 109 23.81 1.98 -21.92
CA ASP A 109 24.94 1.44 -22.65
C ASP A 109 24.48 0.94 -24.03
N GLU A 110 25.25 1.24 -25.09
CA GLU A 110 24.85 0.88 -26.45
C GLU A 110 24.86 -0.64 -26.71
N GLY A 111 25.68 -1.41 -25.99
CA GLY A 111 25.64 -2.87 -26.03
C GLY A 111 24.34 -3.42 -25.45
N ILE A 112 23.96 -2.94 -24.26
CA ILE A 112 22.72 -3.34 -23.56
C ILE A 112 21.49 -2.90 -24.36
N MET A 113 21.40 -1.60 -24.67
CA MET A 113 20.26 -1.04 -25.40
C MET A 113 20.18 -1.55 -26.83
N GLY A 114 21.33 -1.82 -27.48
CA GLY A 114 21.39 -2.45 -28.79
C GLY A 114 20.81 -3.87 -28.79
N ASN A 115 21.04 -4.66 -27.73
CA ASN A 115 20.42 -5.98 -27.58
C ASN A 115 18.89 -5.86 -27.37
N LEU A 116 18.44 -4.92 -26.53
CA LEU A 116 17.01 -4.71 -26.30
C LEU A 116 16.27 -4.31 -27.57
N ARG A 117 16.83 -3.39 -28.36
CA ARG A 117 16.26 -3.00 -29.67
C ARG A 117 16.15 -4.22 -30.60
N LYS A 118 17.19 -5.05 -30.69
CA LYS A 118 17.15 -6.32 -31.47
C LYS A 118 16.08 -7.28 -30.98
N ASN A 119 15.87 -7.41 -29.66
CA ASN A 119 14.79 -8.24 -29.12
C ASN A 119 13.41 -7.68 -29.48
N VAL A 120 13.20 -6.38 -29.41
CA VAL A 120 11.94 -5.76 -29.86
C VAL A 120 11.71 -5.99 -31.35
N ASP A 121 12.70 -5.73 -32.20
CA ASP A 121 12.60 -5.91 -33.65
C ASP A 121 12.30 -7.37 -34.02
N ARG A 122 13.00 -8.32 -33.39
CA ARG A 122 12.81 -9.76 -33.64
C ARG A 122 11.40 -10.24 -33.30
N ASN A 123 10.75 -9.60 -32.33
CA ASN A 123 9.42 -9.99 -31.84
C ASN A 123 8.30 -9.03 -32.29
N ALA A 124 8.57 -8.11 -33.22
CA ALA A 124 7.58 -7.13 -33.66
C ALA A 124 6.31 -7.77 -34.24
N ALA A 125 6.44 -8.93 -34.91
CA ALA A 125 5.33 -9.64 -35.53
C ALA A 125 4.35 -10.28 -34.53
N VAL A 126 4.74 -10.44 -33.26
CA VAL A 126 3.90 -11.04 -32.22
C VAL A 126 3.29 -10.01 -31.27
N VAL A 127 3.63 -8.73 -31.44
CA VAL A 127 3.00 -7.62 -30.71
C VAL A 127 1.53 -7.51 -31.14
N SER A 128 0.63 -7.54 -30.17
CA SER A 128 -0.82 -7.45 -30.40
C SER A 128 -1.23 -6.04 -30.82
N GLU A 129 -2.27 -5.97 -31.65
CA GLU A 129 -2.83 -4.70 -32.13
C GLU A 129 -3.27 -3.82 -30.94
N GLY A 130 -2.97 -2.51 -31.03
CA GLY A 130 -3.28 -1.55 -29.97
C GLY A 130 -2.21 -1.41 -28.87
N CYS A 131 -1.11 -2.18 -28.94
CA CYS A 131 0.03 -2.05 -28.04
C CYS A 131 1.23 -1.37 -28.72
N SER A 132 1.72 -0.27 -28.16
CA SER A 132 2.99 0.35 -28.57
C SER A 132 4.13 -0.12 -27.67
N VAL A 133 5.24 -0.58 -28.25
CA VAL A 133 6.44 -0.97 -27.51
C VAL A 133 7.58 0.00 -27.86
N LYS A 134 8.26 0.54 -26.85
CA LYS A 134 9.38 1.48 -27.01
C LYS A 134 10.55 1.07 -26.12
N CYS A 135 11.77 1.41 -26.53
CA CYS A 135 12.99 1.24 -25.74
C CYS A 135 13.65 2.58 -25.47
N GLU A 136 14.06 2.83 -24.23
CA GLU A 136 14.79 4.05 -23.84
C GLU A 136 15.82 3.72 -22.76
N GLY A 137 17.03 4.28 -22.86
CA GLY A 137 18.06 4.10 -21.84
C GLY A 137 17.73 4.92 -20.60
N TYR A 138 17.90 4.34 -19.41
CA TYR A 138 17.59 5.00 -18.15
C TYR A 138 18.53 4.57 -17.02
N ASP A 139 19.29 5.55 -16.51
CA ASP A 139 20.10 5.41 -15.31
C ASP A 139 19.24 5.74 -14.08
N TRP A 140 19.14 4.79 -13.15
CA TRP A 140 18.23 4.91 -12.02
C TRP A 140 18.57 6.12 -11.13
N GLY A 141 17.53 6.71 -10.53
CA GLY A 141 17.64 7.93 -9.73
C GLY A 141 17.87 9.22 -10.53
N LYS A 142 18.08 9.16 -11.85
CA LYS A 142 18.16 10.34 -12.73
C LYS A 142 16.77 10.84 -13.15
N ASP A 143 16.75 12.04 -13.70
CA ASP A 143 15.54 12.71 -14.19
C ASP A 143 14.80 11.85 -15.25
N PRO A 144 13.55 11.42 -14.97
CA PRO A 144 12.78 10.59 -15.87
C PRO A 144 11.94 11.37 -16.89
N GLN A 145 12.12 12.70 -17.04
CA GLN A 145 11.25 13.52 -17.89
C GLN A 145 11.02 12.96 -19.29
N ARG A 146 12.07 12.44 -19.96
CA ARG A 146 11.94 11.81 -21.28
C ARG A 146 10.99 10.61 -21.28
N LEU A 147 11.03 9.80 -20.23
CA LEU A 147 10.14 8.65 -20.06
C LEU A 147 8.71 9.12 -19.76
N LEU A 148 8.55 10.19 -18.97
CA LEU A 148 7.24 10.77 -18.64
C LEU A 148 6.59 11.46 -19.84
N ASP A 149 7.38 11.99 -20.78
CA ASP A 149 6.88 12.60 -22.02
C ASP A 149 6.26 11.56 -22.98
N MET A 150 6.55 10.27 -22.78
CA MET A 150 5.97 9.17 -23.58
C MET A 150 4.54 8.81 -23.16
N VAL A 151 4.09 9.26 -21.98
CA VAL A 151 2.73 9.03 -21.44
C VAL A 151 1.89 10.32 -21.47
N ASN A 152 0.57 10.21 -21.26
CA ASN A 152 -0.36 11.34 -21.39
C ASN A 152 -0.01 12.50 -20.43
N ARG A 153 0.17 13.71 -20.98
CA ARG A 153 0.51 14.95 -20.25
C ARG A 153 -0.49 15.34 -19.16
N HIS A 154 -1.74 14.88 -19.22
CA HIS A 154 -2.79 15.22 -18.25
C HIS A 154 -2.69 14.42 -16.95
N SER A 155 -1.99 13.29 -16.96
CA SER A 155 -1.74 12.47 -15.77
C SER A 155 -0.39 11.76 -15.98
N PRO A 156 0.73 12.38 -15.56
CA PRO A 156 2.06 11.83 -15.80
C PRO A 156 2.30 10.57 -14.95
N GLY A 157 3.05 9.62 -15.50
CA GLY A 157 3.43 8.35 -14.87
C GLY A 157 2.85 7.11 -15.55
N TYR A 158 3.37 5.95 -15.16
CA TYR A 158 3.00 4.63 -15.67
C TYR A 158 2.03 3.95 -14.70
N ASP A 159 1.00 3.31 -15.23
CA ASP A 159 0.07 2.53 -14.41
C ASP A 159 0.77 1.31 -13.79
N ILE A 160 1.79 0.78 -14.46
CA ILE A 160 2.53 -0.40 -14.01
C ILE A 160 4.04 -0.15 -14.13
N VAL A 161 4.77 -0.45 -13.06
CA VAL A 161 6.24 -0.53 -13.05
C VAL A 161 6.65 -1.99 -12.80
N LEU A 162 7.46 -2.58 -13.68
CA LEU A 162 7.99 -3.93 -13.54
C LEU A 162 9.45 -3.88 -13.08
N LEU A 163 9.76 -4.63 -12.03
CA LEU A 163 11.12 -4.90 -11.55
C LEU A 163 11.32 -6.41 -11.53
N SER A 164 12.23 -6.91 -12.36
CA SER A 164 12.59 -8.33 -12.35
C SER A 164 14.06 -8.48 -12.02
N ASP A 165 14.33 -9.16 -10.90
CA ASP A 165 15.68 -9.44 -10.42
C ASP A 165 16.55 -8.23 -10.04
N LEU A 166 15.96 -7.10 -9.64
CA LEU A 166 16.73 -5.89 -9.34
C LEU A 166 17.03 -5.69 -7.84
N VAL A 167 16.41 -6.48 -6.97
CA VAL A 167 16.50 -6.31 -5.51
C VAL A 167 17.86 -6.69 -4.95
N HIS A 168 18.70 -7.41 -5.70
CA HIS A 168 20.03 -7.77 -5.22
C HIS A 168 21.05 -6.61 -5.29
N PHE A 169 20.73 -5.52 -5.99
CA PHE A 169 21.58 -4.32 -6.09
C PHE A 169 21.44 -3.43 -4.84
N PHE A 170 21.94 -3.91 -3.70
CA PHE A 170 21.79 -3.25 -2.39
C PHE A 170 22.15 -1.75 -2.42
N ASP A 171 23.28 -1.40 -3.03
CA ASP A 171 23.77 -0.02 -3.12
C ASP A 171 22.92 0.88 -4.03
N SER A 172 22.17 0.28 -4.95
CA SER A 172 21.31 0.99 -5.90
C SER A 172 19.86 1.13 -5.42
N HIS A 173 19.50 0.62 -4.24
CA HIS A 173 18.12 0.66 -3.75
C HIS A 173 17.55 2.08 -3.69
N ASP A 174 18.31 3.08 -3.24
CA ASP A 174 17.82 4.45 -3.15
C ASP A 174 17.51 5.02 -4.55
N ALA A 175 18.41 4.79 -5.51
CA ALA A 175 18.24 5.22 -6.90
C ALA A 175 17.05 4.50 -7.56
N LEU A 176 16.95 3.19 -7.39
CA LEU A 176 15.88 2.36 -7.95
C LEU A 176 14.51 2.74 -7.39
N ILE A 177 14.39 2.91 -6.08
CA ILE A 177 13.13 3.31 -5.41
C ILE A 177 12.75 4.74 -5.80
N SER A 178 13.73 5.65 -5.91
CA SER A 178 13.50 7.01 -6.44
C SER A 178 12.90 6.94 -7.85
N SER A 179 13.48 6.14 -8.75
CA SER A 179 12.92 5.91 -10.09
C SER A 179 11.50 5.36 -10.08
N VAL A 180 11.24 4.31 -9.29
CA VAL A 180 9.90 3.72 -9.18
C VAL A 180 8.89 4.78 -8.69
N THR A 181 9.24 5.57 -7.69
CA THR A 181 8.35 6.60 -7.17
C THR A 181 8.14 7.76 -8.14
N MET A 182 9.12 8.16 -8.94
CA MET A 182 8.92 9.21 -9.95
C MET A 182 8.11 8.71 -11.16
N LEU A 183 8.29 7.45 -11.54
CA LEU A 183 7.65 6.87 -12.73
C LEU A 183 6.27 6.30 -12.46
N LEU A 184 5.96 5.82 -11.26
CA LEU A 184 4.65 5.26 -10.93
C LEU A 184 3.57 6.35 -10.86
N ARG A 185 2.52 6.17 -11.67
CA ARG A 185 1.32 7.03 -11.71
C ARG A 185 0.68 7.11 -10.32
N LYS A 186 0.25 8.31 -9.94
CA LYS A 186 -0.34 8.58 -8.63
C LYS A 186 -1.85 8.31 -8.63
N GLN A 187 -2.20 7.03 -8.69
CA GLN A 187 -3.59 6.58 -8.58
C GLN A 187 -3.68 5.24 -7.86
N LYS A 188 -4.86 4.93 -7.34
CA LYS A 188 -5.11 3.74 -6.53
C LYS A 188 -4.91 2.43 -7.28
N GLU A 189 -5.08 2.44 -8.59
CA GLU A 189 -4.97 1.28 -9.48
C GLU A 189 -3.54 1.04 -9.98
N ALA A 190 -2.61 1.97 -9.73
CA ALA A 190 -1.22 1.83 -10.18
C ALA A 190 -0.48 0.77 -9.36
N ARG A 191 0.33 -0.07 -10.02
CA ARG A 191 1.00 -1.22 -9.40
C ARG A 191 2.49 -1.25 -9.71
N VAL A 192 3.29 -1.70 -8.76
CA VAL A 192 4.67 -2.12 -8.97
C VAL A 192 4.68 -3.65 -8.85
N TYR A 193 5.32 -4.37 -9.77
CA TYR A 193 5.49 -5.81 -9.64
C TYR A 193 6.97 -6.10 -9.48
N VAL A 194 7.35 -6.78 -8.39
CA VAL A 194 8.75 -7.00 -8.02
C VAL A 194 9.01 -8.49 -7.89
N GLY A 195 9.86 -9.04 -8.75
CA GLY A 195 10.37 -10.41 -8.62
C GLY A 195 11.83 -10.41 -8.15
N ALA A 196 12.17 -11.25 -7.19
CA ALA A 196 13.56 -11.46 -6.76
C ALA A 196 13.86 -12.96 -6.56
N GLY A 197 15.08 -13.39 -6.86
CA GLY A 197 15.51 -14.74 -6.49
C GLY A 197 15.80 -14.85 -4.99
N LYS A 198 15.58 -16.03 -4.39
CA LYS A 198 15.90 -16.35 -2.99
C LYS A 198 17.40 -16.36 -2.68
N TYR A 199 18.24 -16.32 -3.70
CA TYR A 199 19.68 -16.02 -3.54
C TYR A 199 19.93 -14.58 -3.05
N THR A 200 18.96 -13.68 -3.22
CA THR A 200 19.02 -12.35 -2.61
C THR A 200 18.82 -12.52 -1.11
N ARG A 201 19.84 -12.16 -0.33
CA ARG A 201 19.82 -12.33 1.13
C ARG A 201 18.59 -11.65 1.74
N PRO A 202 17.94 -12.24 2.75
CA PRO A 202 16.77 -11.66 3.40
C PRO A 202 16.98 -10.20 3.83
N GLU A 203 18.14 -9.89 4.42
CA GLU A 203 18.53 -8.54 4.85
C GLU A 203 18.54 -7.51 3.71
N VAL A 204 18.92 -7.92 2.50
CA VAL A 204 18.92 -7.08 1.31
C VAL A 204 17.48 -6.82 0.86
N CYS A 205 16.65 -7.86 0.82
CA CYS A 205 15.22 -7.72 0.55
C CYS A 205 14.54 -6.81 1.59
N ASP A 206 14.82 -7.01 2.87
CA ASP A 206 14.22 -6.23 3.97
C ASP A 206 14.62 -4.76 3.89
N ASN A 207 15.88 -4.47 3.54
CA ASN A 207 16.32 -3.10 3.26
C ASN A 207 15.54 -2.48 2.09
N PHE A 208 15.32 -3.22 0.99
CA PHE A 208 14.51 -2.74 -0.14
C PHE A 208 13.06 -2.45 0.28
N LEU A 209 12.43 -3.35 1.05
CA LEU A 209 11.06 -3.21 1.54
C LEU A 209 10.92 -2.02 2.50
N LEU A 210 11.84 -1.88 3.46
CA LEU A 210 11.88 -0.76 4.41
C LEU A 210 12.06 0.58 3.69
N LYS A 211 12.99 0.66 2.72
CA LYS A 211 13.23 1.86 1.92
C LYS A 211 12.03 2.18 1.01
N SER A 212 11.37 1.17 0.45
CA SER A 212 10.18 1.33 -0.38
C SER A 212 9.01 1.88 0.45
N GLN A 213 8.75 1.30 1.62
CA GLN A 213 7.74 1.79 2.55
C GLN A 213 8.05 3.23 2.99
N SER A 214 9.32 3.49 3.28
CA SER A 214 9.84 4.81 3.57
C SER A 214 9.67 5.80 2.40
N ALA A 215 9.62 5.34 1.16
CA ALA A 215 9.39 6.18 -0.02
C ALA A 215 7.90 6.29 -0.41
N GLY A 216 6.99 5.78 0.43
CA GLY A 216 5.57 5.77 0.14
C GLY A 216 5.17 4.70 -0.87
N LEU A 217 5.85 3.56 -0.90
CA LEU A 217 5.44 2.36 -1.66
C LEU A 217 5.12 1.24 -0.66
N GLU A 218 3.90 0.74 -0.67
CA GLU A 218 3.53 -0.44 0.13
C GLU A 218 3.72 -1.69 -0.74
N LEU A 219 4.66 -2.56 -0.36
CA LEU A 219 4.96 -3.82 -1.05
C LEU A 219 4.41 -4.99 -0.23
N GLU A 220 3.40 -5.67 -0.78
CA GLU A 220 2.83 -6.89 -0.20
C GLU A 220 3.50 -8.12 -0.84
N GLU A 221 4.06 -9.02 -0.03
CA GLU A 221 4.62 -10.27 -0.53
C GLU A 221 3.50 -11.23 -0.91
N ILE A 222 3.57 -11.76 -2.13
CA ILE A 222 2.61 -12.72 -2.65
C ILE A 222 3.25 -14.09 -2.70
N TYR A 223 2.69 -15.00 -1.92
CA TYR A 223 3.09 -16.40 -1.91
C TYR A 223 2.45 -17.14 -3.09
N ASP A 224 3.22 -18.04 -3.70
CA ASP A 224 2.74 -18.86 -4.81
C ASP A 224 1.71 -19.88 -4.32
N ASP A 225 0.69 -20.11 -5.15
CA ASP A 225 -0.51 -20.83 -4.77
C ASP A 225 -0.51 -22.33 -5.05
N ALA A 226 0.55 -22.83 -5.67
CA ALA A 226 0.59 -24.14 -6.32
C ALA A 226 1.70 -25.06 -5.81
N ASP A 227 2.10 -24.92 -4.53
CA ASP A 227 3.21 -25.70 -3.93
C ASP A 227 4.50 -25.66 -4.78
N GLY A 228 4.77 -24.53 -5.46
CA GLY A 228 5.94 -24.35 -6.32
C GLY A 228 5.82 -24.91 -7.74
N LYS A 229 4.65 -25.45 -8.16
CA LYS A 229 4.44 -25.96 -9.52
C LYS A 229 4.50 -24.85 -10.58
N TRP A 230 5.06 -25.16 -11.74
CA TRP A 230 4.94 -24.34 -12.94
C TRP A 230 3.56 -24.50 -13.57
N LEU A 231 2.84 -23.39 -13.77
CA LEU A 231 1.50 -23.39 -14.35
C LEU A 231 1.43 -22.65 -15.70
N GLY A 232 2.58 -22.27 -16.25
CA GLY A 232 2.68 -21.78 -17.62
C GLY A 232 2.44 -22.93 -18.62
N SER A 233 1.77 -22.61 -19.71
CA SER A 233 1.44 -23.49 -20.83
C SER A 233 2.36 -23.29 -22.04
N LEU A 234 3.08 -22.17 -22.10
CA LEU A 234 4.04 -21.88 -23.17
C LEU A 234 5.36 -22.66 -22.96
N GLN A 235 5.92 -23.17 -24.05
CA GLN A 235 7.22 -23.84 -24.04
C GLN A 235 8.35 -22.84 -23.73
N VAL A 236 9.25 -23.19 -22.82
CA VAL A 236 10.39 -22.36 -22.42
C VAL A 236 11.70 -23.05 -22.77
N GLY A 237 12.27 -22.72 -23.94
CA GLY A 237 13.47 -23.37 -24.45
C GLY A 237 13.39 -24.90 -24.36
N ASN A 238 14.42 -25.50 -23.75
CA ASN A 238 14.50 -26.93 -23.47
C ASN A 238 14.13 -27.29 -22.01
N LEU A 239 13.57 -26.35 -21.23
CA LEU A 239 13.22 -26.58 -19.84
C LEU A 239 11.88 -27.32 -19.71
N ASP A 240 11.86 -28.37 -18.91
CA ASP A 240 10.63 -29.06 -18.53
C ASP A 240 9.94 -28.37 -17.33
N ASN A 241 8.74 -28.85 -16.99
CA ASN A 241 7.95 -28.28 -15.90
C ASN A 241 8.59 -28.47 -14.52
N GLU A 242 9.44 -29.49 -14.34
CA GLU A 242 10.12 -29.73 -13.06
C GLU A 242 11.23 -28.70 -12.84
N ALA A 243 12.06 -28.46 -13.87
CA ALA A 243 13.07 -27.42 -13.86
C ALA A 243 12.45 -26.03 -13.67
N LEU A 244 11.35 -25.74 -14.37
CA LEU A 244 10.64 -24.47 -14.24
C LEU A 244 10.01 -24.29 -12.85
N ALA A 245 9.44 -25.35 -12.27
CA ALA A 245 8.91 -25.36 -10.91
C ALA A 245 10.02 -25.10 -9.88
N LEU A 246 11.19 -25.72 -10.04
CA LEU A 246 12.34 -25.48 -9.16
C LEU A 246 12.79 -24.02 -9.21
N ARG A 247 12.95 -23.44 -10.41
CA ARG A 247 13.33 -22.03 -10.58
C ARG A 247 12.30 -21.09 -9.96
N LYS A 248 11.02 -21.37 -10.16
CA LYS A 248 9.89 -20.64 -9.57
C LYS A 248 9.92 -20.69 -8.04
N SER A 249 10.10 -21.87 -7.46
CA SER A 249 10.14 -22.07 -6.01
C SER A 249 11.28 -21.28 -5.33
N ASN A 250 12.32 -20.94 -6.11
CA ASN A 250 13.46 -20.14 -5.70
C ASN A 250 13.28 -18.64 -5.91
N CYS A 251 12.04 -18.16 -6.00
CA CYS A 251 11.73 -16.74 -6.13
C CYS A 251 10.85 -16.23 -4.98
N ARG A 252 10.92 -14.92 -4.75
CA ARG A 252 9.99 -14.10 -3.96
C ARG A 252 9.33 -13.11 -4.92
N PHE A 253 8.10 -12.72 -4.62
CA PHE A 253 7.35 -11.79 -5.45
C PHE A 253 6.54 -10.84 -4.60
N TRP A 254 6.54 -9.55 -4.95
CA TRP A 254 5.77 -8.52 -4.28
C TRP A 254 4.92 -7.74 -5.28
N ILE A 255 3.78 -7.28 -4.79
CA ILE A 255 2.94 -6.30 -5.47
C ILE A 255 2.97 -5.01 -4.65
N GLY A 256 3.42 -3.95 -5.30
CA GLY A 256 3.55 -2.61 -4.74
C GLY A 256 2.41 -1.69 -5.14
N MET A 257 2.01 -0.79 -4.25
CA MET A 257 1.11 0.32 -4.56
C MET A 257 1.74 1.64 -4.11
N GLY A 258 1.55 2.70 -4.89
CA GLY A 258 1.89 4.05 -4.45
C GLY A 258 0.99 4.48 -3.30
N ILE A 259 1.58 4.79 -2.15
CA ILE A 259 0.91 5.44 -1.04
C ILE A 259 0.84 6.93 -1.35
N SER A 260 -0.19 7.36 -2.05
CA SER A 260 -0.67 8.73 -1.91
C SER A 260 -1.35 8.84 -0.55
N GLY A 261 -0.79 9.61 0.39
CA GLY A 261 -1.36 9.69 1.73
C GLY A 261 -0.62 10.62 2.67
N LEU A 262 -1.24 10.86 3.82
CA LEU A 262 -0.76 11.78 4.84
C LEU A 262 0.52 11.28 5.54
N LEU A 263 0.61 9.98 5.83
CA LEU A 263 1.75 9.41 6.57
C LEU A 263 3.08 9.55 5.82
N PRO A 264 3.21 9.21 4.52
CA PRO A 264 4.46 9.46 3.78
C PRO A 264 4.89 10.93 3.82
N ALA A 265 3.93 11.87 3.74
CA ALA A 265 4.21 13.31 3.80
C ALA A 265 4.71 13.78 5.18
N LEU A 266 4.53 12.96 6.23
CA LEU A 266 4.97 13.20 7.61
C LEU A 266 6.16 12.31 8.00
N LYS A 267 6.82 11.66 7.04
CA LYS A 267 7.92 10.72 7.33
C LYS A 267 9.05 11.34 8.17
N SER A 268 9.38 12.62 7.95
CA SER A 268 10.46 13.29 8.68
C SER A 268 10.23 13.40 10.19
N ILE A 269 8.99 13.19 10.65
CA ILE A 269 8.61 13.22 12.06
C ILE A 269 8.12 11.86 12.56
N GLN A 270 8.28 10.81 11.76
CA GLN A 270 8.05 9.43 12.19
C GLN A 270 9.27 8.94 12.98
N VAL A 271 9.06 8.58 14.24
CA VAL A 271 10.12 8.07 15.13
C VAL A 271 9.75 6.67 15.58
N THR A 272 10.58 5.68 15.26
CA THR A 272 10.42 4.33 15.80
C THR A 272 10.76 4.33 17.29
N LYS A 273 9.84 3.85 18.11
CA LYS A 273 9.95 3.76 19.57
C LYS A 273 9.68 2.35 20.05
N HIS A 274 10.35 1.93 21.11
CA HIS A 274 10.08 0.65 21.73
C HIS A 274 8.91 0.78 22.71
N LEU A 275 8.09 -0.27 22.87
CA LEU A 275 6.91 -0.25 23.74
C LEU A 275 7.25 0.09 25.20
N SER A 276 8.45 -0.23 25.66
CA SER A 276 8.89 0.12 27.02
C SER A 276 8.90 1.62 27.32
N GLU A 277 8.99 2.48 26.29
CA GLU A 277 8.92 3.93 26.46
C GLU A 277 7.53 4.41 26.91
N PHE A 278 6.50 3.60 26.70
CA PHE A 278 5.11 3.87 27.10
C PHE A 278 4.73 3.16 28.40
N ARG A 279 5.72 2.66 29.16
CA ARG A 279 5.49 1.98 30.44
C ARG A 279 4.69 2.87 31.40
N GLY A 280 3.60 2.34 31.95
CA GLY A 280 2.71 3.04 32.87
C GLY A 280 1.77 4.04 32.20
N LYS A 281 1.74 4.10 30.87
CA LYS A 281 0.84 4.93 30.08
C LYS A 281 -0.42 4.16 29.70
N THR A 282 -1.52 4.90 29.53
CA THR A 282 -2.75 4.38 28.93
C THR A 282 -2.71 4.60 27.43
N VAL A 283 -2.82 3.54 26.64
CA VAL A 283 -2.85 3.63 25.17
C VAL A 283 -4.23 3.22 24.69
N ALA A 284 -4.94 4.15 24.05
CA ALA A 284 -6.20 3.86 23.41
C ALA A 284 -5.96 3.10 22.10
N VAL A 285 -6.66 2.00 21.88
CA VAL A 285 -6.41 1.08 20.76
C VAL A 285 -7.64 1.04 19.85
N ASP A 286 -7.41 1.24 18.57
CA ASP A 286 -8.40 0.98 17.52
C ASP A 286 -8.60 -0.54 17.34
N ALA A 287 -9.77 -1.05 17.75
CA ALA A 287 -10.07 -2.47 17.67
C ALA A 287 -10.23 -2.96 16.22
N TYR A 288 -10.84 -2.14 15.35
CA TYR A 288 -11.22 -2.58 14.01
C TYR A 288 -9.99 -2.79 13.13
N VAL A 289 -8.93 -2.01 13.32
CA VAL A 289 -7.62 -2.24 12.70
C VAL A 289 -7.12 -3.67 12.97
N TRP A 290 -7.20 -4.15 14.21
CA TRP A 290 -6.74 -5.50 14.56
C TRP A 290 -7.71 -6.59 14.13
N LEU A 291 -9.02 -6.35 14.21
CA LEU A 291 -10.02 -7.29 13.74
C LEU A 291 -9.89 -7.52 12.22
N HIS A 292 -9.74 -6.45 11.44
CA HIS A 292 -9.53 -6.54 9.99
C HIS A 292 -8.25 -7.32 9.65
N LYS A 293 -7.12 -7.02 10.30
CA LYS A 293 -5.86 -7.77 10.08
C LYS A 293 -5.98 -9.24 10.53
N GLY A 294 -6.64 -9.50 11.67
CA GLY A 294 -6.83 -10.85 12.20
C GLY A 294 -7.65 -11.75 11.29
N VAL A 295 -8.65 -11.18 10.61
CA VAL A 295 -9.50 -11.87 9.64
C VAL A 295 -8.72 -12.48 8.48
N TYR A 296 -7.56 -11.94 8.10
CA TYR A 296 -6.80 -12.44 6.95
C TYR A 296 -6.34 -13.90 7.13
N SER A 297 -6.12 -14.29 8.39
CA SER A 297 -5.75 -15.67 8.76
C SER A 297 -6.90 -16.68 8.66
N CYS A 298 -8.15 -16.20 8.63
CA CYS A 298 -9.36 -17.01 8.66
C CYS A 298 -10.44 -16.59 7.65
N ALA A 299 -10.07 -15.79 6.65
CA ALA A 299 -11.00 -15.23 5.66
C ALA A 299 -11.79 -16.30 4.90
N VAL A 300 -11.15 -17.43 4.57
CA VAL A 300 -11.81 -18.56 3.89
C VAL A 300 -12.85 -19.24 4.78
N GLU A 301 -12.59 -19.37 6.08
CA GLU A 301 -13.53 -19.96 7.04
C GLU A 301 -14.76 -19.05 7.17
N LEU A 302 -14.53 -17.76 7.39
CA LEU A 302 -15.56 -16.74 7.54
C LEU A 302 -16.42 -16.58 6.29
N ALA A 303 -15.81 -16.51 5.10
CA ALA A 303 -16.54 -16.40 3.83
C ALA A 303 -17.42 -17.63 3.52
N ARG A 304 -17.13 -18.77 4.16
CA ARG A 304 -17.90 -20.01 4.06
C ARG A 304 -18.89 -20.20 5.21
N GLY A 305 -19.02 -19.23 6.11
CA GLY A 305 -19.90 -19.30 7.28
C GLY A 305 -19.44 -20.30 8.33
N LYS A 306 -18.14 -20.60 8.41
CA LYS A 306 -17.56 -21.42 9.48
C LYS A 306 -17.15 -20.54 10.66
N ASP A 307 -17.55 -20.96 11.86
CA ASP A 307 -17.14 -20.30 13.10
C ASP A 307 -15.63 -20.43 13.34
N THR A 308 -15.02 -19.35 13.80
CA THR A 308 -13.57 -19.26 14.07
C THR A 308 -13.30 -18.17 15.10
N HIS A 309 -12.24 -18.32 15.88
CA HIS A 309 -11.80 -17.36 16.91
C HIS A 309 -10.42 -16.76 16.63
N LYS A 310 -9.78 -17.14 15.51
CA LYS A 310 -8.42 -16.72 15.14
C LYS A 310 -8.21 -15.20 15.12
N TYR A 311 -9.24 -14.44 14.72
CA TYR A 311 -9.19 -12.98 14.73
C TYR A 311 -9.20 -12.39 16.16
N VAL A 312 -9.86 -13.07 17.12
CA VAL A 312 -9.83 -12.69 18.55
C VAL A 312 -8.45 -12.99 19.12
N ASP A 313 -7.88 -14.16 18.84
CA ASP A 313 -6.55 -14.53 19.33
C ASP A 313 -5.49 -13.54 18.82
N TYR A 314 -5.59 -13.17 17.54
CA TYR A 314 -4.71 -12.17 16.93
C TYR A 314 -4.75 -10.82 17.66
N ALA A 315 -5.95 -10.36 18.02
CA ALA A 315 -6.13 -9.10 18.74
C ALA A 315 -5.70 -9.20 20.21
N MET A 316 -6.08 -10.27 20.91
CA MET A 316 -5.70 -10.51 22.31
C MET A 316 -4.19 -10.70 22.50
N HIS A 317 -3.49 -11.28 21.52
CA HIS A 317 -2.04 -11.36 21.55
C HIS A 317 -1.40 -9.97 21.68
N ARG A 318 -1.90 -8.97 20.94
CA ARG A 318 -1.41 -7.59 20.98
C ARG A 318 -1.78 -6.87 22.29
N ILE A 319 -2.99 -7.10 22.80
CA ILE A 319 -3.39 -6.62 24.13
C ILE A 319 -2.42 -7.13 25.20
N ARG A 320 -2.12 -8.43 25.19
CA ARG A 320 -1.21 -9.06 26.15
C ARG A 320 0.23 -8.56 25.98
N LEU A 321 0.67 -8.28 24.76
CA LEU A 321 1.97 -7.64 24.50
C LEU A 321 2.06 -6.25 25.14
N LEU A 322 1.05 -5.39 24.96
CA LEU A 322 1.01 -4.07 25.60
C LEU A 322 1.08 -4.20 27.14
N ARG A 323 0.26 -5.08 27.71
CA ARG A 323 0.26 -5.35 29.17
C ARG A 323 1.58 -5.92 29.67
N HIS A 324 2.26 -6.75 28.87
CA HIS A 324 3.59 -7.28 29.18
C HIS A 324 4.58 -6.13 29.41
N HIS A 325 4.56 -5.12 28.53
CA HIS A 325 5.34 -3.88 28.68
C HIS A 325 4.77 -2.88 29.69
N LYS A 326 3.77 -3.28 30.49
CA LYS A 326 3.07 -2.46 31.50
C LYS A 326 2.42 -1.20 30.91
N ILE A 327 1.93 -1.30 29.69
CA ILE A 327 1.02 -0.33 29.08
C ILE A 327 -0.40 -0.77 29.43
N GLU A 328 -1.26 0.18 29.77
CA GLU A 328 -2.69 -0.08 30.02
C GLU A 328 -3.47 0.14 28.71
N PRO A 329 -3.98 -0.90 28.04
CA PRO A 329 -4.74 -0.74 26.81
C PRO A 329 -6.19 -0.33 27.10
N TYR A 330 -6.69 0.68 26.41
CA TYR A 330 -8.11 1.05 26.39
C TYR A 330 -8.68 0.81 24.99
N VAL A 331 -9.50 -0.22 24.80
CA VAL A 331 -9.91 -0.64 23.46
C VAL A 331 -11.17 0.12 23.00
N VAL A 332 -11.14 0.66 21.78
CA VAL A 332 -12.26 1.40 21.18
C VAL A 332 -12.78 0.64 19.97
N PHE A 333 -14.09 0.42 19.92
CA PHE A 333 -14.80 -0.20 18.80
C PHE A 333 -15.67 0.82 18.08
N ASP A 334 -15.82 0.67 16.75
CA ASP A 334 -16.86 1.35 16.01
C ASP A 334 -18.26 0.92 16.47
N GLY A 335 -19.23 1.82 16.32
CA GLY A 335 -20.63 1.61 16.63
C GLY A 335 -21.53 1.74 15.42
N GLY A 336 -22.49 2.66 15.50
CA GLY A 336 -23.50 2.85 14.47
C GLY A 336 -22.95 3.50 13.19
N PRO A 337 -23.63 3.32 12.05
CA PRO A 337 -23.21 3.97 10.81
C PRO A 337 -23.33 5.49 10.92
N LEU A 338 -22.28 6.20 10.51
CA LEU A 338 -22.28 7.66 10.44
C LEU A 338 -22.94 8.14 9.14
N PRO A 339 -23.92 9.07 9.18
CA PRO A 339 -24.54 9.61 7.98
C PRO A 339 -23.54 10.20 6.97
N ALA A 340 -22.48 10.84 7.46
CA ALA A 340 -21.42 11.43 6.63
C ALA A 340 -20.64 10.42 5.78
N LYS A 341 -20.57 9.13 6.18
CA LYS A 341 -19.86 8.07 5.43
C LYS A 341 -20.78 7.15 4.62
N LYS A 342 -22.06 7.51 4.47
CA LYS A 342 -23.06 6.64 3.81
C LYS A 342 -22.66 6.22 2.38
N GLY A 343 -22.02 7.11 1.61
CA GLY A 343 -21.54 6.80 0.26
C GLY A 343 -20.42 5.76 0.27
N THR A 344 -19.39 5.99 1.09
CA THR A 344 -18.22 5.12 1.23
C THR A 344 -18.60 3.71 1.68
N GLU A 345 -19.52 3.58 2.63
CA GLU A 345 -20.00 2.27 3.11
C GLU A 345 -20.79 1.49 2.05
N ALA A 346 -21.56 2.18 1.21
CA ALA A 346 -22.26 1.54 0.10
C ALA A 346 -21.28 0.98 -0.94
N GLU A 347 -20.25 1.74 -1.31
CA GLU A 347 -19.20 1.26 -2.21
C GLU A 347 -18.40 0.10 -1.61
N ARG A 348 -18.06 0.17 -0.32
CA ARG A 348 -17.35 -0.92 0.39
C ARG A 348 -18.20 -2.20 0.37
N LYS A 349 -19.50 -2.10 0.67
CA LYS A 349 -20.44 -3.23 0.60
C LYS A 349 -20.50 -3.83 -0.81
N GLN A 350 -20.66 -3.02 -1.85
CA GLN A 350 -20.70 -3.49 -3.23
C GLN A 350 -19.42 -4.25 -3.61
N LYS A 351 -18.25 -3.68 -3.29
CA LYS A 351 -16.94 -4.32 -3.57
C LYS A 351 -16.78 -5.65 -2.83
N ARG A 352 -17.31 -5.77 -1.60
CA ARG A 352 -17.32 -7.03 -0.84
C ARG A 352 -18.21 -8.07 -1.51
N GLU A 353 -19.40 -7.70 -1.96
CA GLU A 353 -20.33 -8.61 -2.67
C GLU A 353 -19.74 -9.13 -3.98
N GLU A 354 -19.14 -8.24 -4.79
CA GLU A 354 -18.43 -8.60 -6.02
C GLU A 354 -17.25 -9.54 -5.74
N SER A 355 -16.46 -9.26 -4.71
CA SER A 355 -15.33 -10.10 -4.29
C SER A 355 -15.79 -11.47 -3.79
N LEU A 356 -16.90 -11.54 -3.05
CA LEU A 356 -17.48 -12.80 -2.58
C LEU A 356 -17.95 -13.67 -3.76
N ALA A 357 -18.65 -13.07 -4.73
CA ALA A 357 -19.12 -13.76 -5.93
C ALA A 357 -17.96 -14.32 -6.75
N LYS A 358 -16.92 -13.49 -6.98
CA LYS A 358 -15.69 -13.91 -7.67
C LYS A 358 -14.95 -15.01 -6.91
N GLY A 359 -14.83 -14.89 -5.58
CA GLY A 359 -14.19 -15.90 -4.74
C GLY A 359 -14.91 -17.25 -4.77
N LYS A 360 -16.24 -17.26 -4.71
CA LYS A 360 -17.04 -18.50 -4.84
C LYS A 360 -16.88 -19.17 -6.21
N ALA A 361 -16.88 -18.38 -7.29
CA ALA A 361 -16.69 -18.90 -8.64
C ALA A 361 -15.29 -19.53 -8.81
N LEU A 362 -14.24 -18.86 -8.31
CA LEU A 362 -12.87 -19.37 -8.34
C LEU A 362 -12.72 -20.65 -7.49
N LEU A 363 -13.38 -20.70 -6.33
CA LEU A 363 -13.37 -21.89 -5.48
C LEU A 363 -14.04 -23.09 -6.15
N ALA A 364 -15.17 -22.88 -6.85
CA ALA A 364 -15.85 -23.92 -7.62
C ALA A 364 -15.00 -24.45 -8.78
N GLN A 365 -14.08 -23.64 -9.30
CA GLN A 365 -13.10 -24.02 -10.33
C GLN A 365 -11.83 -24.69 -9.75
N GLY A 366 -11.75 -24.92 -8.43
CA GLY A 366 -10.57 -25.48 -7.77
C GLY A 366 -9.40 -24.49 -7.60
N LYS A 367 -9.61 -23.20 -7.91
CA LYS A 367 -8.58 -22.14 -7.81
C LYS A 367 -8.52 -21.57 -6.38
N HIS A 368 -8.08 -22.40 -5.44
CA HIS A 368 -8.19 -22.14 -3.99
C HIS A 368 -7.52 -20.85 -3.51
N SER A 369 -6.34 -20.49 -4.03
CA SER A 369 -5.66 -19.27 -3.59
C SER A 369 -6.24 -17.99 -4.18
N GLN A 370 -6.58 -17.98 -5.48
CA GLN A 370 -7.28 -16.84 -6.08
C GLN A 370 -8.63 -16.60 -5.39
N ALA A 371 -9.30 -17.69 -4.98
CA ALA A 371 -10.50 -17.60 -4.14
C ALA A 371 -10.19 -16.98 -2.78
N ARG A 372 -9.08 -17.37 -2.12
CA ARG A 372 -8.62 -16.78 -0.85
C ARG A 372 -8.39 -15.27 -0.97
N ASP A 373 -7.71 -14.80 -2.01
CA ASP A 373 -7.46 -13.36 -2.22
C ASP A 373 -8.77 -12.57 -2.37
N CYS A 374 -9.75 -13.18 -3.04
CA CYS A 374 -11.09 -12.60 -3.15
C CYS A 374 -11.83 -12.65 -1.81
N PHE A 375 -11.67 -13.71 -1.02
CA PHE A 375 -12.31 -13.84 0.28
C PHE A 375 -11.75 -12.83 1.29
N VAL A 376 -10.43 -12.61 1.34
CA VAL A 376 -9.82 -11.56 2.18
C VAL A 376 -10.46 -10.19 1.90
N LYS A 377 -10.75 -9.88 0.64
CA LYS A 377 -11.39 -8.63 0.21
C LYS A 377 -12.90 -8.58 0.47
N CYS A 378 -13.54 -9.72 0.75
CA CYS A 378 -14.99 -9.80 0.93
C CYS A 378 -15.44 -9.87 2.39
N VAL A 379 -14.57 -10.31 3.32
CA VAL A 379 -14.99 -10.49 4.72
C VAL A 379 -15.23 -9.14 5.37
N ASP A 380 -16.42 -9.02 5.98
CA ASP A 380 -16.82 -7.87 6.77
C ASP A 380 -16.59 -8.16 8.25
N VAL A 381 -16.06 -7.19 9.00
CA VAL A 381 -15.92 -7.30 10.45
C VAL A 381 -17.27 -6.96 11.08
N THR A 382 -18.03 -7.99 11.44
CA THR A 382 -19.39 -7.84 11.95
C THR A 382 -19.45 -7.43 13.42
N PRO A 383 -20.55 -6.81 13.90
CA PRO A 383 -20.75 -6.56 15.33
C PRO A 383 -20.66 -7.82 16.20
N GLN A 384 -21.03 -8.98 15.66
CA GLN A 384 -20.90 -10.26 16.36
C GLN A 384 -19.43 -10.65 16.59
N MET A 385 -18.55 -10.38 15.62
CA MET A 385 -17.12 -10.62 15.75
C MET A 385 -16.49 -9.66 16.76
N ALA A 386 -16.84 -8.38 16.68
CA ALA A 386 -16.45 -7.38 17.68
C ALA A 386 -16.89 -7.80 19.09
N TYR A 387 -18.11 -8.33 19.24
CA TYR A 387 -18.60 -8.84 20.52
C TYR A 387 -17.79 -10.02 21.07
N GLN A 388 -17.30 -10.94 20.22
CA GLN A 388 -16.40 -12.01 20.69
C GLN A 388 -15.09 -11.45 21.24
N PHE A 389 -14.55 -10.40 20.62
CA PHE A 389 -13.36 -9.74 21.14
C PHE A 389 -13.67 -9.02 22.47
N ILE A 390 -14.80 -8.32 22.58
CA ILE A 390 -15.27 -7.72 23.84
C ILE A 390 -15.36 -8.75 24.97
N LYS A 391 -15.91 -9.95 24.71
CA LYS A 391 -15.96 -11.02 25.71
C LYS A 391 -14.55 -11.41 26.20
N ALA A 392 -13.58 -11.51 25.30
CA ALA A 392 -12.21 -11.81 25.67
C ALA A 392 -11.55 -10.68 26.48
N LEU A 393 -11.81 -9.42 26.13
CA LEU A 393 -11.35 -8.25 26.90
C LEU A 393 -11.92 -8.25 28.32
N ARG A 394 -13.22 -8.51 28.48
CA ARG A 394 -13.88 -8.62 29.79
C ARG A 394 -13.26 -9.71 30.65
N ALA A 395 -13.00 -10.88 30.07
CA ALA A 395 -12.37 -11.99 30.78
C ALA A 395 -10.97 -11.64 31.32
N GLU A 396 -10.25 -10.72 30.67
CA GLU A 396 -8.94 -10.23 31.11
C GLU A 396 -8.98 -8.87 31.82
N SER A 397 -10.18 -8.36 32.12
CA SER A 397 -10.42 -7.06 32.76
C SER A 397 -9.78 -5.88 32.02
N VAL A 398 -9.81 -5.91 30.69
CA VAL A 398 -9.29 -4.82 29.84
C VAL A 398 -10.40 -3.82 29.55
N PRO A 399 -10.21 -2.52 29.83
CA PRO A 399 -11.24 -1.51 29.60
C PRO A 399 -11.49 -1.34 28.10
N TYR A 400 -12.76 -1.09 27.76
CA TYR A 400 -13.16 -0.84 26.39
C TYR A 400 -14.39 0.08 26.31
N VAL A 401 -14.61 0.68 25.15
CA VAL A 401 -15.81 1.45 24.82
C VAL A 401 -16.23 1.15 23.39
N VAL A 402 -17.54 1.07 23.16
CA VAL A 402 -18.11 1.09 21.81
C VAL A 402 -18.50 2.53 21.52
N ALA A 403 -17.86 3.14 20.52
CA ALA A 403 -18.20 4.48 20.07
C ALA A 403 -19.67 4.51 19.63
N PRO A 404 -20.38 5.65 19.73
CA PRO A 404 -21.72 5.76 19.15
C PRO A 404 -21.71 5.66 17.62
N TYR A 405 -20.62 6.13 17.00
CA TYR A 405 -20.37 6.12 15.58
C TYR A 405 -18.95 5.62 15.31
N GLU A 406 -17.99 6.49 15.01
CA GLU A 406 -16.65 6.05 14.63
C GLU A 406 -15.70 5.97 15.82
N ALA A 407 -14.83 4.97 15.80
CA ALA A 407 -13.74 4.81 16.74
C ALA A 407 -12.79 6.02 16.69
N ASP A 408 -12.55 6.60 15.51
CA ASP A 408 -11.62 7.73 15.32
C ASP A 408 -11.92 8.91 16.25
N ALA A 409 -13.18 9.37 16.25
CA ALA A 409 -13.61 10.48 17.09
C ALA A 409 -13.58 10.08 18.58
N GLN A 410 -13.95 8.85 18.91
CA GLN A 410 -13.93 8.36 20.28
C GLN A 410 -12.50 8.26 20.84
N LEU A 411 -11.54 7.77 20.05
CA LEU A 411 -10.12 7.72 20.37
C LEU A 411 -9.58 9.14 20.60
N ALA A 412 -9.88 10.07 19.69
CA ALA A 412 -9.49 11.47 19.82
C ALA A 412 -10.08 12.12 21.09
N TYR A 413 -11.30 11.76 21.48
CA TYR A 413 -11.93 12.23 22.71
C TYR A 413 -11.24 11.69 23.97
N LEU A 414 -10.90 10.40 23.99
CA LEU A 414 -10.22 9.77 25.13
C LEU A 414 -8.84 10.40 25.38
N GLU A 415 -8.06 10.63 24.32
CA GLU A 415 -6.77 11.30 24.43
C GLU A 415 -6.93 12.75 24.92
N ARG A 416 -7.81 13.51 24.28
CA ARG A 416 -8.06 14.92 24.62
C ARG A 416 -8.55 15.12 26.05
N SER A 417 -9.32 14.17 26.57
CA SER A 417 -9.85 14.20 27.93
C SER A 417 -8.83 13.72 28.97
N GLY A 418 -7.62 13.32 28.56
CA GLY A 418 -6.58 12.79 29.44
C GLY A 418 -6.85 11.37 29.95
N ILE A 419 -7.81 10.66 29.36
CA ILE A 419 -8.10 9.26 29.70
C ILE A 419 -7.05 8.34 29.07
N ALA A 420 -6.54 8.71 27.89
CA ALA A 420 -5.43 8.04 27.22
C ALA A 420 -4.26 9.01 26.99
N ASP A 421 -3.03 8.50 27.05
CA ASP A 421 -1.80 9.25 26.81
C ASP A 421 -1.38 9.23 25.32
N ALA A 422 -1.77 8.18 24.60
CA ALA A 422 -1.51 7.99 23.18
C ALA A 422 -2.57 7.10 22.53
N ILE A 423 -2.65 7.15 21.19
CA ILE A 423 -3.57 6.35 20.38
C ILE A 423 -2.76 5.39 19.50
N LEU A 424 -3.14 4.11 19.48
CA LEU A 424 -2.57 3.10 18.60
C LEU A 424 -3.59 2.73 17.52
N THR A 425 -3.29 3.08 16.27
CA THR A 425 -4.12 2.82 15.09
C THR A 425 -3.24 2.72 13.85
N GLU A 426 -3.80 2.26 12.73
CA GLU A 426 -3.17 2.40 11.41
C GLU A 426 -3.84 3.51 10.59
N ASP A 427 -4.90 4.14 11.11
CA ASP A 427 -5.60 5.21 10.43
C ASP A 427 -4.94 6.58 10.70
N SER A 428 -4.54 7.24 9.62
CA SER A 428 -3.90 8.55 9.68
C SER A 428 -4.89 9.69 9.96
N ASP A 429 -6.20 9.45 9.87
CA ASP A 429 -7.23 10.44 10.12
C ASP A 429 -7.21 10.95 11.57
N LEU A 430 -6.70 10.17 12.53
CA LEU A 430 -6.50 10.61 13.91
C LEU A 430 -5.57 11.82 14.03
N LEU A 431 -4.63 11.98 13.09
CA LEU A 431 -3.81 13.20 13.00
C LEU A 431 -4.66 14.40 12.58
N VAL A 432 -5.70 14.23 11.78
CA VAL A 432 -6.62 15.29 11.34
C VAL A 432 -7.55 15.72 12.49
N PHE A 433 -7.96 14.79 13.34
CA PHE A 433 -8.71 15.05 14.58
C PHE A 433 -7.92 15.85 15.63
N GLY A 434 -6.62 16.07 15.41
CA GLY A 434 -5.76 16.89 16.28
C GLY A 434 -5.19 16.14 17.48
N CYS A 435 -5.10 14.82 17.40
CA CYS A 435 -4.48 14.01 18.44
C CYS A 435 -3.00 14.36 18.61
N GLN A 436 -2.51 14.32 19.85
CA GLN A 436 -1.16 14.72 20.23
C GLN A 436 -0.12 13.63 20.00
N ASN A 437 -0.43 12.38 20.33
CA ASN A 437 0.49 11.24 20.22
C ASN A 437 -0.22 10.06 19.52
N VAL A 438 0.13 9.82 18.26
CA VAL A 438 -0.42 8.69 17.49
C VAL A 438 0.71 7.71 17.17
N LEU A 439 0.44 6.43 17.46
CA LEU A 439 1.32 5.29 17.29
C LEU A 439 0.76 4.45 16.14
N PHE A 440 1.63 4.09 15.21
CA PHE A 440 1.34 3.31 14.01
C PHE A 440 2.22 2.06 13.97
N LYS A 441 1.89 1.12 13.07
CA LYS A 441 2.76 0.01 12.68
C LYS A 441 3.34 -0.76 13.88
N LEU A 442 2.47 -1.27 14.76
CA LEU A 442 2.91 -2.14 15.87
C LEU A 442 3.61 -3.38 15.33
N ASP A 443 4.91 -3.48 15.57
CA ASP A 443 5.70 -4.69 15.36
C ASP A 443 5.69 -5.52 16.64
N THR A 444 5.05 -6.69 16.58
CA THR A 444 4.91 -7.58 17.74
C THR A 444 6.19 -8.36 18.04
N VAL A 445 7.12 -8.48 17.09
CA VAL A 445 8.38 -9.21 17.24
C VAL A 445 9.43 -8.29 17.84
N ALA A 446 9.61 -7.11 17.24
CA ALA A 446 10.54 -6.10 17.74
C ALA A 446 10.00 -5.33 18.95
N ALA A 447 8.70 -5.46 19.25
CA ALA A 447 8.00 -4.67 20.27
C ALA A 447 8.18 -3.16 20.06
N THR A 448 8.05 -2.72 18.81
CA THR A 448 8.19 -1.31 18.42
C THR A 448 6.92 -0.77 17.77
N VAL A 449 6.81 0.56 17.77
CA VAL A 449 5.77 1.33 17.08
C VAL A 449 6.41 2.52 16.38
N VAL A 450 5.77 3.01 15.32
CA VAL A 450 6.12 4.29 14.72
C VAL A 450 5.29 5.39 15.40
N SER A 451 5.96 6.28 16.12
CA SER A 451 5.34 7.39 16.83
C SER A 451 5.37 8.66 15.95
N ILE A 452 4.23 9.34 15.88
CA ILE A 452 4.14 10.72 15.39
C ILE A 452 3.59 11.59 16.53
N SER A 453 4.30 12.67 16.83
CA SER A 453 3.90 13.67 17.83
C SER A 453 3.45 14.95 17.13
N ARG A 454 2.31 15.50 17.56
CA ARG A 454 1.75 16.75 17.01
C ARG A 454 2.70 17.92 17.18
N LYS A 455 3.52 17.90 18.23
CA LYS A 455 4.52 18.96 18.50
C LYS A 455 5.58 19.06 17.41
N ASP A 456 5.83 17.96 16.70
CA ASP A 456 6.86 17.90 15.67
C ASP A 456 6.34 18.35 14.29
N PHE A 457 5.05 18.62 14.14
CA PHE A 457 4.46 19.07 12.87
C PHE A 457 5.15 20.35 12.36
N GLY A 458 5.49 21.27 13.25
CA GLY A 458 6.22 22.50 12.90
C GLY A 458 7.62 22.26 12.32
N SER A 459 8.17 21.06 12.50
CA SER A 459 9.47 20.64 11.98
C SER A 459 9.39 19.99 10.59
N VAL A 460 8.19 19.75 10.06
CA VAL A 460 8.02 19.18 8.72
C VAL A 460 8.38 20.24 7.68
N ALA A 461 9.57 20.09 7.11
CA ALA A 461 10.07 20.90 6.01
C ALA A 461 9.97 20.15 4.68
N ALA A 462 9.72 20.89 3.60
CA ALA A 462 9.84 20.34 2.27
C ALA A 462 11.34 20.17 1.96
N SER A 463 11.78 18.94 1.73
CA SER A 463 13.17 18.70 1.32
C SER A 463 13.37 19.05 -0.14
N SER A 464 14.54 19.57 -0.51
CA SER A 464 14.95 19.75 -1.91
C SER A 464 15.04 18.42 -2.67
N SER A 465 15.26 17.30 -1.97
CA SER A 465 15.29 15.95 -2.52
C SER A 465 13.91 15.27 -2.58
N ASP A 466 12.89 15.84 -1.92
CA ASP A 466 11.53 15.32 -1.95
C ASP A 466 10.64 16.27 -2.75
N ALA A 467 10.61 16.07 -4.06
CA ALA A 467 9.76 16.83 -4.98
C ALA A 467 8.27 16.78 -4.60
N ASN A 468 7.84 15.85 -3.73
CA ASN A 468 6.46 15.70 -3.26
C ASN A 468 6.25 16.12 -1.80
N GLY A 469 7.29 16.59 -1.11
CA GLY A 469 7.23 16.99 0.29
C GLY A 469 6.31 18.19 0.53
N ILE A 470 5.56 18.15 1.63
CA ILE A 470 4.83 19.31 2.16
C ILE A 470 5.70 20.02 3.21
N SER A 471 5.38 21.27 3.50
CA SER A 471 6.00 21.97 4.64
C SER A 471 4.89 22.52 5.53
N LEU A 472 4.95 22.14 6.80
CA LEU A 472 4.00 22.52 7.85
C LEU A 472 4.60 23.53 8.83
N ILE A 473 5.77 24.09 8.53
CA ILE A 473 6.38 25.19 9.29
C ILE A 473 5.39 26.37 9.35
N GLY A 474 5.00 26.77 10.56
CA GLY A 474 4.07 27.87 10.80
C GLY A 474 2.61 27.54 10.47
N TRP A 475 2.26 26.27 10.27
CA TRP A 475 0.89 25.84 10.04
C TRP A 475 0.09 25.72 11.32
N SER A 476 -1.19 26.10 11.27
CA SER A 476 -2.15 25.80 12.32
C SER A 476 -2.87 24.48 12.07
N ASP A 477 -3.47 23.92 13.13
CA ASP A 477 -4.33 22.74 13.05
C ASP A 477 -5.51 22.91 12.08
N VAL A 478 -6.04 24.13 12.00
CA VAL A 478 -7.11 24.49 11.06
C VAL A 478 -6.62 24.36 9.62
N GLN A 479 -5.43 24.86 9.32
CA GLN A 479 -4.85 24.74 7.98
C GLN A 479 -4.53 23.29 7.63
N PHE A 480 -3.96 22.54 8.57
CA PHE A 480 -3.65 21.13 8.38
C PHE A 480 -4.91 20.32 8.06
N ARG A 481 -5.97 20.48 8.85
CA ARG A 481 -7.26 19.84 8.59
C ARG A 481 -7.88 20.26 7.26
N ALA A 482 -7.83 21.55 6.93
CA ALA A 482 -8.31 22.04 5.64
C ALA A 482 -7.53 21.41 4.47
N MET A 483 -6.22 21.24 4.60
CA MET A 483 -5.38 20.61 3.57
C MET A 483 -5.79 19.15 3.34
N THR A 484 -5.98 18.38 4.41
CA THR A 484 -6.35 16.96 4.30
C THR A 484 -7.74 16.79 3.71
N ILE A 485 -8.73 17.59 4.14
CA ILE A 485 -10.08 17.57 3.56
C ILE A 485 -10.05 17.97 2.08
N LEU A 486 -9.31 19.03 1.70
CA LEU A 486 -9.18 19.44 0.30
C LEU A 486 -8.49 18.39 -0.58
N SER A 487 -7.57 17.62 0.00
CA SER A 487 -6.90 16.52 -0.69
C SER A 487 -7.74 15.25 -0.82
N GLY A 488 -8.93 15.24 -0.20
CA GLY A 488 -9.86 14.12 -0.19
C GLY A 488 -9.76 13.35 1.13
N CYS A 489 -10.91 13.07 1.73
CA CYS A 489 -11.06 12.26 2.94
C CYS A 489 -12.35 11.43 2.85
N ASP A 490 -12.60 10.58 3.84
CA ASP A 490 -13.78 9.71 3.86
C ASP A 490 -15.12 10.49 3.87
N TYR A 491 -15.13 11.75 4.31
CA TYR A 491 -16.33 12.60 4.37
C TYR A 491 -16.54 13.47 3.12
N LEU A 492 -15.50 13.67 2.32
CA LEU A 492 -15.54 14.53 1.14
C LEU A 492 -14.45 14.13 0.13
N PRO A 493 -14.84 13.68 -1.09
CA PRO A 493 -13.90 13.49 -2.18
C PRO A 493 -13.19 14.79 -2.56
N SER A 494 -11.95 14.70 -3.04
CA SER A 494 -11.20 15.88 -3.47
C SER A 494 -11.78 16.51 -4.74
N ILE A 495 -11.45 17.79 -4.96
CA ILE A 495 -11.61 18.41 -6.28
C ILE A 495 -10.62 17.72 -7.24
N PRO A 496 -11.05 17.27 -8.44
CA PRO A 496 -10.16 16.64 -9.40
C PRO A 496 -8.87 17.43 -9.64
N GLY A 497 -7.73 16.76 -9.48
CA GLY A 497 -6.41 17.38 -9.60
C GLY A 497 -5.93 18.17 -8.38
N ILE A 498 -6.59 18.04 -7.22
CA ILE A 498 -6.12 18.57 -5.93
C ILE A 498 -5.74 17.41 -5.01
N GLY A 499 -4.42 17.19 -4.85
CA GLY A 499 -3.86 16.31 -3.82
C GLY A 499 -3.22 17.11 -2.68
N LEU A 500 -2.63 16.42 -1.70
CA LEU A 500 -2.02 17.03 -0.49
C LEU A 500 -1.08 18.20 -0.81
N LYS A 501 -0.15 18.01 -1.76
CA LYS A 501 0.80 19.06 -2.16
C LYS A 501 0.11 20.30 -2.73
N THR A 502 -0.85 20.11 -3.64
CA THR A 502 -1.58 21.21 -4.26
C THR A 502 -2.45 21.93 -3.24
N ALA A 503 -3.13 21.19 -2.37
CA ALA A 503 -3.88 21.76 -1.25
C ALA A 503 -2.96 22.56 -0.32
N CYS A 504 -1.78 22.04 0.01
CA CYS A 504 -0.76 22.71 0.83
C CYS A 504 -0.32 24.05 0.22
N GLN A 505 0.02 24.05 -1.07
CA GLN A 505 0.44 25.25 -1.79
C GLN A 505 -0.67 26.31 -1.87
N LEU A 506 -1.89 25.87 -2.16
CA LEU A 506 -3.05 26.76 -2.26
C LEU A 506 -3.40 27.38 -0.90
N LEU A 507 -3.35 26.61 0.19
CA LEU A 507 -3.57 27.13 1.54
C LEU A 507 -2.45 28.05 2.03
N LYS A 508 -1.19 27.81 1.64
CA LYS A 508 -0.09 28.78 1.91
C LYS A 508 -0.39 30.14 1.29
N LYS A 509 -0.93 30.16 0.07
CA LYS A 509 -1.25 31.37 -0.68
C LYS A 509 -2.54 32.05 -0.20
N TRP A 510 -3.62 31.29 -0.07
CA TRP A 510 -4.99 31.81 0.15
C TRP A 510 -5.52 31.65 1.57
N LYS A 511 -4.72 31.02 2.46
CA LYS A 511 -4.91 30.88 3.92
C LYS A 511 -6.07 30.02 4.40
N THR A 512 -7.22 30.05 3.72
CA THR A 512 -8.47 29.39 4.14
C THR A 512 -9.04 28.53 3.01
N ALA A 513 -9.77 27.46 3.37
CA ALA A 513 -10.40 26.58 2.40
C ALA A 513 -11.45 27.32 1.55
N GLU A 514 -12.23 28.23 2.16
CA GLU A 514 -13.19 29.09 1.48
C GLU A 514 -12.56 29.85 0.31
N GLN A 515 -11.41 30.49 0.55
CA GLN A 515 -10.73 31.28 -0.46
C GLN A 515 -10.12 30.39 -1.53
N VAL A 516 -9.53 29.26 -1.14
CA VAL A 516 -9.01 28.26 -2.09
C VAL A 516 -10.12 27.77 -3.03
N ILE A 517 -11.26 27.34 -2.49
CA ILE A 517 -12.39 26.81 -3.28
C ILE A 517 -12.95 27.89 -4.21
N LYS A 518 -13.12 29.13 -3.71
CA LYS A 518 -13.58 30.27 -4.54
C LYS A 518 -12.65 30.57 -5.70
N ILE A 519 -11.34 30.66 -5.46
CA ILE A 519 -10.36 30.97 -6.50
C ILE A 519 -10.28 29.85 -7.54
N ILE A 520 -10.29 28.57 -7.12
CA ILE A 520 -10.30 27.45 -8.08
C ILE A 520 -11.54 27.52 -8.98
N ALA A 521 -12.70 27.83 -8.40
CA ALA A 521 -13.95 27.96 -9.16
C ALA A 521 -13.90 29.15 -10.14
N MET A 522 -13.32 30.28 -9.74
CA MET A 522 -13.17 31.47 -10.60
C MET A 522 -12.15 31.28 -11.72
N GLU A 523 -11.05 30.57 -11.48
CA GLU A 523 -10.02 30.31 -12.51
C GLU A 523 -10.53 29.41 -13.64
N GLY A 524 -11.56 28.60 -13.40
CA GLY A 524 -12.19 27.73 -14.41
C GLY A 524 -11.32 26.57 -14.92
N LYS A 525 -10.07 26.43 -14.44
CA LYS A 525 -9.12 25.39 -14.88
C LYS A 525 -9.42 24.00 -14.31
N LYS A 526 -10.15 23.91 -13.20
CA LYS A 526 -10.53 22.65 -12.54
C LYS A 526 -12.04 22.62 -12.34
N ALA A 527 -12.65 21.46 -12.55
CA ALA A 527 -14.07 21.27 -12.35
C ALA A 527 -14.38 21.15 -10.84
N VAL A 528 -14.83 22.25 -10.23
CA VAL A 528 -15.30 22.25 -8.83
C VAL A 528 -16.72 21.70 -8.78
N PRO A 529 -17.00 20.63 -8.02
CA PRO A 529 -18.37 20.11 -7.88
C PRO A 529 -19.34 21.16 -7.34
N SER A 530 -20.60 21.12 -7.79
CA SER A 530 -21.64 22.00 -7.27
C SER A 530 -21.83 21.79 -5.77
N GLY A 531 -21.89 22.88 -4.99
CA GLY A 531 -22.06 22.82 -3.53
C GLY A 531 -20.83 22.36 -2.74
N TYR A 532 -19.65 22.24 -3.37
CA TYR A 532 -18.44 21.72 -2.69
C TYR A 532 -18.09 22.46 -1.40
N LEU A 533 -18.22 23.79 -1.35
CA LEU A 533 -17.94 24.56 -0.14
C LEU A 533 -18.88 24.20 1.03
N LYS A 534 -20.15 23.92 0.74
CA LYS A 534 -21.09 23.47 1.77
C LYS A 534 -20.68 22.10 2.31
N GLN A 535 -20.33 21.18 1.41
CA GLN A 535 -19.88 19.83 1.78
C GLN A 535 -18.55 19.85 2.54
N PHE A 536 -17.63 20.76 2.19
CA PHE A 536 -16.39 21.01 2.93
C PHE A 536 -16.68 21.38 4.38
N ARG A 537 -17.60 22.31 4.62
CA ARG A 537 -17.99 22.69 5.99
C ARG A 537 -18.59 21.52 6.76
N LEU A 538 -19.43 20.71 6.12
CA LEU A 538 -19.99 19.51 6.74
C LEU A 538 -18.90 18.51 7.14
N ALA A 539 -17.95 18.22 6.23
CA ALA A 539 -16.81 17.35 6.50
C ALA A 539 -15.91 17.91 7.61
N GLU A 540 -15.70 19.22 7.66
CA GLU A 540 -14.92 19.85 8.73
C GLU A 540 -15.59 19.66 10.10
N LYS A 541 -16.91 19.86 10.19
CA LYS A 541 -17.66 19.63 11.43
C LYS A 541 -17.61 18.17 11.89
N CYS A 542 -17.49 17.19 10.99
CA CYS A 542 -17.24 15.80 11.38
C CYS A 542 -15.93 15.63 12.15
N PHE A 543 -14.83 16.21 11.65
CA PHE A 543 -13.54 16.14 12.35
C PHE A 543 -13.52 16.91 13.68
N GLN A 544 -14.38 17.92 13.85
CA GLN A 544 -14.41 18.75 15.06
C GLN A 544 -15.39 18.24 16.12
N HIS A 545 -16.61 17.88 15.72
CA HIS A 545 -17.75 17.73 16.64
C HIS A 545 -18.49 16.40 16.49
N GLN A 546 -17.88 15.37 15.89
CA GLN A 546 -18.51 14.05 15.85
C GLN A 546 -18.98 13.61 17.24
N ARG A 547 -20.16 12.98 17.28
CA ARG A 547 -20.72 12.47 18.54
C ARG A 547 -19.83 11.36 19.09
N VAL A 548 -19.56 11.43 20.39
CA VAL A 548 -18.76 10.46 21.14
C VAL A 548 -19.44 10.14 22.48
N TYR A 549 -19.03 9.06 23.12
CA TYR A 549 -19.45 8.71 24.47
C TYR A 549 -18.42 9.21 25.49
N CYS A 550 -18.88 9.96 26.48
CA CYS A 550 -18.06 10.35 27.62
C CYS A 550 -18.19 9.29 28.73
N PRO A 551 -17.14 8.51 29.04
CA PRO A 551 -17.22 7.49 30.08
C PRO A 551 -17.31 8.08 31.49
N MET A 552 -16.85 9.31 31.70
CA MET A 552 -16.93 9.98 33.01
C MET A 552 -18.33 10.53 33.31
N ALA A 553 -19.02 11.05 32.30
CA ALA A 553 -20.36 11.62 32.42
C ALA A 553 -21.48 10.65 32.02
N GLU A 554 -21.11 9.44 31.58
CA GLU A 554 -21.99 8.37 31.12
C GLU A 554 -23.06 8.81 30.12
N ARG A 555 -22.68 9.70 29.20
CA ARG A 555 -23.60 10.28 28.21
C ARG A 555 -22.91 10.59 26.89
N LEU A 556 -23.72 10.73 25.85
CA LEU A 556 -23.25 11.27 24.59
C LEU A 556 -22.91 12.75 24.69
N VAL A 557 -21.79 13.11 24.11
CA VAL A 557 -21.26 14.47 23.97
C VAL A 557 -20.74 14.65 22.54
N HIS A 558 -20.39 15.88 22.18
CA HIS A 558 -19.59 16.14 20.98
C HIS A 558 -18.10 16.04 21.32
N LEU A 559 -17.29 15.65 20.33
CA LEU A 559 -15.83 15.58 20.47
C LEU A 559 -15.22 16.89 21.01
N THR A 560 -15.71 18.03 20.52
CA THR A 560 -15.44 19.36 21.09
C THR A 560 -16.73 20.13 21.32
N GLU A 561 -16.63 21.20 22.10
CA GLU A 561 -17.71 22.19 22.22
C GLU A 561 -18.18 22.65 20.84
N ILE A 562 -19.50 22.76 20.68
CA ILE A 562 -20.14 23.15 19.42
C ILE A 562 -20.04 24.65 19.20
N ASP A 563 -19.89 25.04 17.95
CA ASP A 563 -19.82 26.44 17.55
C ASP A 563 -21.17 27.14 17.64
N SER A 564 -21.17 28.47 17.65
CA SER A 564 -22.39 29.29 17.72
C SER A 564 -23.30 29.18 16.50
N ASP A 565 -22.78 28.68 15.37
CA ASP A 565 -23.51 28.45 14.12
C ASP A 565 -24.15 27.05 14.01
N TRP A 566 -24.18 26.30 15.12
CA TRP A 566 -24.73 24.94 15.18
C TRP A 566 -26.20 24.88 14.76
N ASN A 567 -26.55 23.89 13.95
CA ASN A 567 -27.91 23.69 13.43
C ASN A 567 -28.22 22.19 13.25
N GLU A 568 -29.48 21.86 12.95
CA GLU A 568 -29.94 20.48 12.80
C GLU A 568 -29.25 19.71 11.66
N GLU A 569 -28.81 20.39 10.59
CA GLU A 569 -28.09 19.75 9.50
C GLU A 569 -26.71 19.27 9.97
N PHE A 570 -25.97 20.12 10.70
CA PHE A 570 -24.70 19.73 11.33
C PHE A 570 -24.92 18.60 12.33
N ASP A 571 -25.89 18.72 13.22
CA ASP A 571 -26.20 17.70 14.23
C ASP A 571 -26.50 16.33 13.61
N ALA A 572 -27.29 16.31 12.53
CA ALA A 572 -27.60 15.09 11.81
C ALA A 572 -26.36 14.51 11.10
N TYR A 573 -25.52 15.36 10.52
CA TYR A 573 -24.36 14.92 9.73
C TYR A 573 -23.25 14.32 10.61
N VAL A 574 -22.99 14.91 11.79
CA VAL A 574 -21.94 14.47 12.72
C VAL A 574 -22.35 13.33 13.65
N GLY A 575 -23.55 12.78 13.45
CA GLY A 575 -24.13 11.73 14.30
C GLY A 575 -25.18 12.28 15.26
N ARG A 576 -26.43 11.88 15.03
CA ARG A 576 -27.58 12.27 15.85
C ARG A 576 -27.43 11.76 17.28
N TYR A 577 -28.11 12.42 18.21
CA TYR A 577 -28.26 11.87 19.55
C TYR A 577 -29.10 10.58 19.50
N VAL A 578 -28.56 9.48 20.04
CA VAL A 578 -29.28 8.22 20.20
C VAL A 578 -29.51 8.00 21.70
N ARG A 579 -30.77 7.81 22.11
CA ARG A 579 -31.08 7.45 23.50
C ARG A 579 -30.60 6.02 23.76
N PHE A 580 -29.59 5.86 24.60
CA PHE A 580 -29.28 4.56 25.16
C PHE A 580 -30.35 4.19 26.18
N ARG A 581 -31.03 3.05 25.99
CA ARG A 581 -31.71 2.39 27.10
C ARG A 581 -30.60 1.81 27.97
N SER A 582 -30.41 2.37 29.17
CA SER A 582 -29.67 1.67 30.21
C SER A 582 -30.45 0.39 30.54
N TYR A 583 -30.03 -0.73 29.97
CA TYR A 583 -30.38 -2.02 30.58
C TYR A 583 -29.56 -2.07 31.85
N GLY A 584 -30.18 -1.70 32.97
CA GLY A 584 -29.51 -1.60 34.25
C GLY A 584 -28.83 -2.92 34.61
N ASN A 585 -27.51 -2.90 34.71
CA ASN A 585 -26.78 -3.55 35.80
C ASN A 585 -25.35 -2.98 35.89
N PRO A 586 -24.93 -2.37 37.01
CA PRO A 586 -23.52 -2.10 37.25
C PRO A 586 -22.85 -3.43 37.64
N LEU A 587 -21.74 -3.77 36.97
CA LEU A 587 -20.98 -5.03 37.09
C LEU A 587 -21.52 -6.18 36.20
N CYS A 588 -21.10 -6.23 34.92
CA CYS A 588 -20.93 -7.45 34.10
C CYS A 588 -20.22 -7.18 32.77
#